data_AF-A0A3D0N839-F1
#
_entry.id   AF-A0A3D0N839-F1
#
_cell.length_a   1.000
_cell.length_b   1.000
_cell.length_c   1.000
_cell.angle_alpha   90.00
_cell.angle_beta   90.00
_cell.angle_gamma   90.00
#
_symmetry.space_group_name_H-M   'P 1'
#
loop_
_entity.id
_entity.type
_entity.pdbx_description
1 polymer ?
#
loop_
_entity_poly.entity_id
_entity_poly.type
_entity_poly.pdbx_seq_one_letter_code
_entity_poly.pdbx_strand_id
1 'polypeptide(L)'
;MRRAGSSTDVGRYHGSPRIIFSGGRQPCIGREFGDGLQKEGPHEPRLSFIAARSAHGIAAWAPGRGPTSPRSQAREARATPPSGARTGEVRNLSTAWDAREAAKGAGMRRSVALATLMALIAAGVASAQMDPTAAQAMPFMELAQAQGVDADALASEMGLPDSADLMQPTGMLLQQNGLTLQDLQRAMQALRSANVTGPGDAADAIAAEAANKPWAKIRTKFILWGVFFVAALIMLMRTKIRPVVRVLMLVAAVVIFGVWLGVEPNAPGTVKDGFMFYSETGQVFLPRLIAFIGFILMSVIGNKIFCGWGCQFGTFQDAIWHLPTKKWKPPFGLSNTIRVGAFLAIAVAALFYGTDILEPVDPFRIFSLGALSAVVVAAGILIAGIWVYRPWCQFFCPFGLVSWLAERISITRPRVNLKICIDCLRCERECPNWSIRGIRRGHRAPQDCFACGTCIRVCPVSAIRWNVTPPPDRPEPQEAAESEDAT
;
A
#
# COMPACT_ATOMS: atom_id res chain seq x y z
N MET A 1 39.62 -13.73 48.71
CA MET A 1 38.86 -14.74 49.50
C MET A 1 37.40 -14.28 49.62
N ARG A 2 36.45 -15.20 49.33
CA ARG A 2 35.02 -15.32 49.77
C ARG A 2 34.15 -14.04 49.78
N ARG A 3 33.13 -13.86 48.92
CA ARG A 3 31.76 -14.48 48.88
C ARG A 3 31.05 -14.57 50.24
N ALA A 4 29.89 -13.93 50.39
CA ALA A 4 28.54 -14.55 50.34
C ALA A 4 27.48 -13.84 51.22
N GLY A 5 26.21 -13.93 50.77
CA GLY A 5 24.98 -13.78 51.55
C GLY A 5 23.88 -13.11 50.72
N SER A 6 22.60 -13.52 50.67
CA SER A 6 21.83 -14.66 51.21
C SER A 6 20.34 -14.43 50.85
N SER A 7 19.51 -15.46 51.10
CA SER A 7 18.01 -15.54 51.13
C SER A 7 17.31 -15.93 49.79
N THR A 8 16.58 -17.05 49.62
CA THR A 8 15.43 -17.71 50.34
C THR A 8 14.16 -16.82 50.33
N ASP A 9 12.93 -17.23 49.98
CA ASP A 9 12.30 -18.55 49.97
C ASP A 9 10.86 -18.53 49.35
N VAL A 10 10.32 -19.75 49.10
CA VAL A 10 8.92 -20.26 49.07
C VAL A 10 7.81 -19.67 48.14
N GLY A 11 7.10 -20.58 47.44
CA GLY A 11 5.66 -20.42 47.11
C GLY A 11 5.10 -21.32 46.00
N ARG A 12 4.59 -22.51 46.36
CA ARG A 12 4.01 -23.57 45.51
C ARG A 12 2.47 -23.39 45.41
N TYR A 13 1.80 -23.73 44.29
CA TYR A 13 0.62 -24.64 44.25
C TYR A 13 -0.11 -24.77 42.88
N HIS A 14 -0.45 -26.05 42.61
CA HIS A 14 -1.54 -26.67 41.84
C HIS A 14 -1.74 -26.48 40.32
N GLY A 15 -1.54 -27.61 39.61
CA GLY A 15 -2.11 -27.90 38.29
C GLY A 15 -3.17 -29.02 38.33
N SER A 16 -3.94 -29.12 37.25
CA SER A 16 -4.80 -30.24 36.81
C SER A 16 -5.27 -29.98 35.35
N PRO A 17 -5.67 -31.00 34.56
CA PRO A 17 -4.96 -31.32 33.32
C PRO A 17 -5.72 -31.06 31.99
N ARG A 18 -4.94 -30.99 30.90
CA ARG A 18 -5.42 -31.04 29.50
C ARG A 18 -5.71 -32.48 29.07
N ILE A 19 -6.89 -32.67 28.46
CA ILE A 19 -7.29 -33.86 27.72
C ILE A 19 -6.51 -33.93 26.39
N ILE A 20 -5.91 -35.09 26.12
CA ILE A 20 -5.21 -35.46 24.89
C ILE A 20 -6.22 -36.18 23.99
N PHE A 21 -6.39 -35.73 22.74
CA PHE A 21 -6.94 -36.58 21.68
C PHE A 21 -5.85 -37.01 20.71
N SER A 22 -5.74 -38.34 20.63
CA SER A 22 -4.90 -39.14 19.75
C SER A 22 -5.53 -39.26 18.36
N GLY A 23 -4.68 -39.35 17.34
CA GLY A 23 -5.04 -39.78 15.99
C GLY A 23 -3.98 -39.30 15.01
N GLY A 24 -3.29 -40.10 14.23
CA GLY A 24 -3.26 -41.54 14.00
C GLY A 24 -2.29 -41.66 12.83
N ARG A 25 -1.17 -42.36 13.00
CA ARG A 25 -0.12 -42.47 11.99
C ARG A 25 -0.11 -43.91 11.47
N GLN A 26 -0.27 -44.10 10.17
CA GLN A 26 0.07 -45.34 9.47
C GLN A 26 0.99 -45.04 8.28
N PRO A 27 1.81 -46.02 7.85
CA PRO A 27 3.19 -45.79 7.44
C PRO A 27 3.39 -45.81 5.92
N CYS A 28 4.39 -45.05 5.45
CA CYS A 28 4.91 -45.18 4.09
C CYS A 28 6.11 -46.13 4.08
N ILE A 29 6.03 -47.12 3.18
CA ILE A 29 7.06 -48.10 2.84
C ILE A 29 8.25 -47.38 2.19
N GLY A 30 9.45 -47.63 2.71
CA GLY A 30 10.72 -47.14 2.17
C GLY A 30 11.22 -48.00 1.02
N ARG A 31 11.73 -47.35 -0.03
CA ARG A 31 12.82 -47.87 -0.86
C ARG A 31 14.05 -47.03 -0.56
N GLU A 32 15.05 -47.65 0.04
CA GLU A 32 16.41 -47.13 0.09
C GLU A 32 17.12 -47.49 -1.22
N PHE A 33 17.84 -46.54 -1.79
CA PHE A 33 19.17 -46.78 -2.35
C PHE A 33 19.95 -45.47 -2.23
N GLY A 34 21.03 -45.52 -1.47
CA GLY A 34 21.93 -44.40 -1.21
C GLY A 34 23.08 -44.31 -2.21
N ASP A 35 23.62 -43.10 -2.25
CA ASP A 35 25.01 -42.68 -2.41
C ASP A 35 25.84 -43.12 -3.62
N GLY A 36 26.46 -42.13 -4.27
CA GLY A 36 27.65 -42.37 -5.10
C GLY A 36 28.01 -41.28 -6.09
N LEU A 37 28.87 -40.37 -5.66
CA LEU A 37 29.59 -39.33 -6.39
C LEU A 37 30.28 -39.72 -7.73
N GLN A 38 30.34 -38.70 -8.61
CA GLN A 38 31.49 -38.20 -9.40
C GLN A 38 31.83 -38.73 -10.82
N LYS A 39 31.79 -37.74 -11.73
CA LYS A 39 32.79 -37.30 -12.73
C LYS A 39 33.09 -38.17 -13.97
N GLU A 40 33.12 -37.46 -15.08
CA GLU A 40 33.24 -37.93 -16.46
C GLU A 40 34.68 -38.28 -16.88
N GLY A 41 34.81 -39.45 -17.51
CA GLY A 41 35.58 -39.75 -18.74
C GLY A 41 37.13 -39.78 -18.68
N PRO A 42 37.78 -40.27 -19.75
CA PRO A 42 37.47 -41.49 -20.53
C PRO A 42 38.74 -42.37 -20.71
N HIS A 43 38.59 -43.63 -21.14
CA HIS A 43 39.45 -44.32 -22.14
C HIS A 43 39.23 -45.85 -22.15
N GLU A 44 38.79 -46.31 -23.32
CA GLU A 44 39.08 -47.59 -24.00
C GLU A 44 38.70 -48.98 -23.45
N PRO A 45 38.49 -49.97 -24.35
CA PRO A 45 37.63 -51.12 -24.12
C PRO A 45 38.38 -52.46 -24.08
N ARG A 46 37.83 -53.46 -23.37
CA ARG A 46 38.00 -54.90 -23.64
C ARG A 46 37.04 -55.69 -22.75
N LEU A 47 36.06 -56.35 -23.36
CA LEU A 47 36.01 -57.80 -23.59
C LEU A 47 35.74 -58.65 -22.33
N SER A 48 34.46 -59.06 -22.22
CA SER A 48 34.02 -60.46 -22.25
C SER A 48 33.88 -61.32 -20.97
N PHE A 49 32.90 -62.23 -21.08
CA PHE A 49 32.56 -63.43 -20.29
C PHE A 49 31.88 -63.22 -18.92
N ILE A 50 30.57 -63.52 -18.77
CA ILE A 50 29.86 -64.83 -18.68
C ILE A 50 29.87 -65.43 -17.26
N ALA A 51 28.68 -65.93 -16.89
CA ALA A 51 28.29 -66.85 -15.81
C ALA A 51 28.00 -66.19 -14.45
N ALA A 52 26.75 -66.14 -13.94
CA ALA A 52 25.74 -67.18 -13.69
C ALA A 52 25.97 -67.98 -12.40
N ARG A 53 24.81 -68.29 -11.77
CA ARG A 53 24.53 -69.14 -10.58
C ARG A 53 24.44 -68.36 -9.26
N SER A 54 23.23 -68.13 -8.72
CA SER A 54 22.25 -69.06 -8.11
C SER A 54 22.71 -69.62 -6.76
N ALA A 55 22.01 -69.29 -5.68
CA ALA A 55 21.24 -70.25 -4.88
C ALA A 55 20.71 -69.66 -3.55
N HIS A 56 19.50 -70.12 -3.25
CA HIS A 56 18.63 -70.05 -2.08
C HIS A 56 19.24 -70.16 -0.66
N GLY A 57 18.46 -69.71 0.33
CA GLY A 57 18.54 -70.14 1.74
C GLY A 57 18.04 -69.06 2.72
N ILE A 58 16.72 -68.90 2.91
CA ILE A 58 15.91 -69.40 4.06
C ILE A 58 16.23 -68.73 5.42
N ALA A 59 15.17 -68.19 6.02
CA ALA A 59 15.11 -67.47 7.27
C ALA A 59 15.16 -68.35 8.53
N ALA A 60 15.62 -67.79 9.65
CA ALA A 60 15.30 -68.26 10.99
C ALA A 60 15.19 -67.07 11.98
N TRP A 61 14.19 -67.15 12.84
CA TRP A 61 13.73 -66.14 13.81
C TRP A 61 14.08 -66.64 15.22
N ALA A 62 14.52 -65.77 16.13
CA ALA A 62 14.58 -66.05 17.57
C ALA A 62 14.46 -64.74 18.39
N PRO A 63 13.61 -64.68 19.45
CA PRO A 63 13.45 -63.51 20.32
C PRO A 63 14.08 -63.70 21.71
N GLY A 64 14.46 -62.59 22.37
CA GLY A 64 14.91 -62.59 23.77
C GLY A 64 14.73 -61.22 24.44
N ARG A 65 13.94 -61.19 25.52
CA ARG A 65 13.69 -60.04 26.41
C ARG A 65 14.60 -60.09 27.64
N GLY A 66 14.98 -58.94 28.19
CA GLY A 66 15.43 -58.82 29.58
C GLY A 66 15.94 -57.41 29.99
N PRO A 67 15.60 -56.85 31.17
CA PRO A 67 15.58 -55.39 31.45
C PRO A 67 16.58 -54.92 32.53
N THR A 68 16.80 -53.58 32.66
CA THR A 68 16.82 -52.81 33.95
C THR A 68 17.29 -51.35 33.78
N SER A 69 16.60 -50.42 34.47
CA SER A 69 16.76 -48.95 34.62
C SER A 69 18.00 -48.54 35.49
N PRO A 70 18.33 -47.25 35.85
CA PRO A 70 17.47 -46.05 35.98
C PRO A 70 18.04 -44.63 35.71
N ARG A 71 17.09 -43.68 35.56
CA ARG A 71 17.03 -42.26 35.99
C ARG A 71 18.24 -41.31 35.88
N SER A 72 17.86 -40.12 35.40
CA SER A 72 18.29 -38.77 35.83
C SER A 72 19.49 -38.14 35.13
N GLN A 73 19.20 -37.35 34.09
CA GLN A 73 19.81 -36.04 33.81
C GLN A 73 19.12 -35.40 32.59
N ALA A 74 17.89 -34.92 32.79
CA ALA A 74 17.26 -33.97 31.88
C ALA A 74 17.22 -32.61 32.60
N ARG A 75 18.39 -31.96 32.64
CA ARG A 75 18.54 -30.54 33.00
C ARG A 75 18.53 -29.73 31.71
N GLU A 76 17.88 -28.59 31.78
CA GLU A 76 17.66 -27.63 30.69
C GLU A 76 18.88 -27.42 29.78
N ALA A 77 18.76 -27.88 28.54
CA ALA A 77 19.50 -27.33 27.42
C ALA A 77 18.49 -26.65 26.49
N ARG A 78 18.36 -25.32 26.64
CA ARG A 78 17.86 -24.45 25.58
C ARG A 78 18.81 -24.64 24.40
N ALA A 79 18.41 -25.47 23.44
CA ALA A 79 19.11 -25.61 22.19
C ALA A 79 18.99 -24.27 21.43
N THR A 80 20.04 -23.46 21.53
CA THR A 80 20.46 -22.59 20.44
C THR A 80 20.52 -23.45 19.17
N PRO A 81 19.94 -23.01 18.04
CA PRO A 81 20.12 -23.76 16.80
C PRO A 81 21.62 -23.74 16.47
N PRO A 82 22.23 -24.88 16.11
CA PRO A 82 23.61 -24.88 15.68
C PRO A 82 23.73 -24.02 14.42
N SER A 83 24.71 -23.13 14.41
CA SER A 83 25.11 -22.25 13.31
C SER A 83 25.75 -23.03 12.14
N GLY A 84 25.06 -24.08 11.68
CA GLY A 84 25.57 -25.03 10.69
C GLY A 84 24.49 -25.96 10.13
N ALA A 85 23.23 -25.52 10.08
CA ALA A 85 22.19 -26.26 9.37
C ALA A 85 22.49 -26.26 7.87
N ARG A 86 22.80 -27.45 7.35
CA ARG A 86 23.17 -27.79 5.97
C ARG A 86 22.42 -26.95 4.94
N THR A 87 23.18 -26.23 4.11
CA THR A 87 22.71 -25.49 2.92
C THR A 87 21.78 -26.30 2.00
N GLY A 88 21.87 -27.63 2.02
CA GLY A 88 20.95 -28.54 1.32
C GLY A 88 19.52 -28.57 1.88
N GLU A 89 19.34 -28.49 3.20
CA GLU A 89 18.02 -28.56 3.84
C GLU A 89 17.23 -27.26 3.61
N VAL A 90 17.93 -26.11 3.66
CA VAL A 90 17.36 -24.79 3.32
C VAL A 90 16.97 -24.72 1.84
N ARG A 91 17.79 -25.30 0.94
CA ARG A 91 17.50 -25.36 -0.50
C ARG A 91 16.31 -26.27 -0.83
N ASN A 92 16.12 -27.35 -0.07
CA ASN A 92 14.97 -28.23 -0.22
C ASN A 92 13.67 -27.60 0.31
N LEU A 93 13.73 -26.87 1.43
CA LEU A 93 12.59 -26.09 1.94
C LEU A 93 12.21 -24.95 0.99
N SER A 94 13.19 -24.27 0.40
CA SER A 94 12.95 -23.18 -0.53
C SER A 94 12.27 -23.66 -1.80
N THR A 95 12.74 -24.75 -2.40
CA THR A 95 12.21 -25.34 -3.65
C THR A 95 10.83 -25.98 -3.45
N ALA A 96 10.60 -26.70 -2.36
CA ALA A 96 9.28 -27.26 -2.02
C ALA A 96 8.23 -26.16 -1.79
N TRP A 97 8.63 -25.03 -1.21
CA TRP A 97 7.76 -23.86 -1.06
C TRP A 97 7.50 -23.17 -2.41
N ASP A 98 8.52 -23.02 -3.26
CA ASP A 98 8.38 -22.42 -4.60
C ASP A 98 7.40 -23.22 -5.46
N ALA A 99 7.45 -24.55 -5.42
CA ALA A 99 6.48 -25.42 -6.10
C ALA A 99 5.05 -25.25 -5.55
N ARG A 100 4.89 -25.13 -4.23
CA ARG A 100 3.58 -24.90 -3.59
C ARG A 100 2.99 -23.54 -3.92
N GLU A 101 3.80 -22.50 -4.03
CA GLU A 101 3.31 -21.16 -4.39
C GLU A 101 3.12 -20.96 -5.90
N ALA A 102 3.91 -21.62 -6.75
CA ALA A 102 3.66 -21.68 -8.19
C ALA A 102 2.25 -22.25 -8.48
N ALA A 103 1.84 -23.28 -7.74
CA ALA A 103 0.50 -23.85 -7.82
C ALA A 103 -0.62 -22.89 -7.36
N LYS A 104 -0.38 -22.09 -6.31
CA LYS A 104 -1.35 -21.08 -5.83
C LYS A 104 -1.41 -19.84 -6.73
N GLY A 105 -0.31 -19.47 -7.38
CA GLY A 105 -0.21 -18.34 -8.30
C GLY A 105 -1.08 -18.50 -9.56
N ALA A 106 -1.28 -19.73 -10.03
CA ALA A 106 -2.10 -20.03 -11.21
C ALA A 106 -3.60 -19.72 -11.01
N GLY A 107 -4.16 -20.00 -9.83
CA GLY A 107 -5.56 -19.65 -9.49
C GLY A 107 -5.78 -18.14 -9.26
N MET A 108 -4.73 -17.46 -8.76
CA MET A 108 -4.76 -16.00 -8.55
C MET A 108 -4.77 -15.23 -9.88
N ARG A 109 -4.05 -15.70 -10.90
CA ARG A 109 -4.02 -15.05 -12.23
C ARG A 109 -5.40 -14.97 -12.89
N ARG A 110 -6.23 -16.02 -12.77
CA ARG A 110 -7.61 -16.03 -13.30
C ARG A 110 -8.55 -15.09 -12.53
N SER A 111 -8.40 -15.05 -11.21
CA SER A 111 -9.22 -14.19 -10.34
C SER A 111 -8.89 -12.70 -10.49
N VAL A 112 -7.61 -12.36 -10.70
CA VAL A 112 -7.15 -10.98 -10.92
C VAL A 112 -7.57 -10.47 -12.29
N ALA A 113 -7.46 -11.28 -13.35
CA ALA A 113 -7.92 -10.91 -14.70
C ALA A 113 -9.43 -10.58 -14.72
N LEU A 114 -10.25 -11.41 -14.06
CA LEU A 114 -11.70 -11.21 -13.97
C LEU A 114 -12.06 -9.95 -13.17
N ALA A 115 -11.38 -9.71 -12.04
CA ALA A 115 -11.62 -8.53 -11.21
C ALA A 115 -11.15 -7.22 -11.88
N THR A 116 -10.07 -7.27 -12.65
CA THR A 116 -9.55 -6.10 -13.40
C THR A 116 -10.48 -5.78 -14.57
N LEU A 117 -11.01 -6.80 -15.26
CA LEU A 117 -12.01 -6.64 -16.30
C LEU A 117 -13.33 -6.07 -15.74
N MET A 118 -13.80 -6.56 -14.58
CA MET A 118 -14.98 -6.03 -13.89
C MET A 118 -14.79 -4.56 -13.45
N ALA A 119 -13.58 -4.19 -12.99
CA ALA A 119 -13.26 -2.81 -12.64
C ALA A 119 -13.20 -1.88 -13.86
N LEU A 120 -12.69 -2.36 -14.99
CA LEU A 120 -12.69 -1.63 -16.27
C LEU A 120 -14.11 -1.46 -16.84
N ILE A 121 -14.96 -2.48 -16.72
CA ILE A 121 -16.38 -2.41 -17.10
C ILE A 121 -17.14 -1.46 -16.16
N ALA A 122 -16.90 -1.53 -14.85
CA ALA A 122 -17.51 -0.59 -13.89
C ALA A 122 -17.07 0.86 -14.13
N ALA A 123 -15.82 1.09 -14.52
CA ALA A 123 -15.32 2.40 -14.93
C ALA A 123 -15.96 2.90 -16.24
N GLY A 124 -16.41 1.99 -17.12
CA GLY A 124 -17.14 2.32 -18.35
C GLY A 124 -18.65 2.56 -18.18
N VAL A 125 -19.25 2.14 -17.05
CA VAL A 125 -20.72 2.17 -16.85
C VAL A 125 -21.19 3.30 -15.92
N ALA A 126 -20.30 3.93 -15.16
CA ALA A 126 -20.68 5.01 -14.24
C ALA A 126 -20.72 6.37 -14.94
N SER A 127 -21.59 6.53 -15.93
CA SER A 127 -22.04 7.84 -16.43
C SER A 127 -23.18 8.33 -15.55
N ALA A 128 -22.88 9.09 -14.49
CA ALA A 128 -23.88 9.83 -13.74
C ALA A 128 -23.38 11.27 -13.55
N GLN A 129 -23.77 12.12 -14.49
CA GLN A 129 -23.55 13.56 -14.50
C GLN A 129 -24.40 14.25 -13.43
N MET A 130 -23.95 15.43 -12.99
CA MET A 130 -24.85 16.58 -12.88
C MET A 130 -24.91 17.21 -14.27
N ASP A 131 -26.11 17.25 -14.80
CA ASP A 131 -26.44 17.56 -16.18
C ASP A 131 -26.37 19.10 -16.37
N PRO A 132 -25.71 19.65 -17.42
CA PRO A 132 -25.70 21.10 -17.69
C PRO A 132 -27.10 21.72 -17.83
N THR A 133 -28.11 20.88 -18.09
CA THR A 133 -29.54 21.22 -18.05
C THR A 133 -30.02 21.60 -16.64
N ALA A 134 -29.45 21.02 -15.58
CA ALA A 134 -29.84 21.31 -14.20
C ALA A 134 -29.43 22.73 -13.76
N ALA A 135 -28.25 23.21 -14.19
CA ALA A 135 -27.78 24.57 -13.92
C ALA A 135 -28.58 25.63 -14.70
N GLN A 136 -29.13 25.28 -15.85
CA GLN A 136 -29.99 26.17 -16.63
C GLN A 136 -31.43 26.21 -16.12
N ALA A 137 -31.89 25.14 -15.47
CA ALA A 137 -33.23 25.01 -14.91
C ALA A 137 -33.39 25.70 -13.55
N MET A 138 -32.31 25.92 -12.80
CA MET A 138 -32.39 26.57 -11.50
C MET A 138 -32.54 28.10 -11.60
N PRO A 139 -33.30 28.73 -10.68
CA PRO A 139 -33.42 30.19 -10.59
C PRO A 139 -32.06 30.88 -10.51
N PHE A 140 -31.90 32.03 -11.16
CA PHE A 140 -30.65 32.78 -11.17
C PHE A 140 -30.16 33.14 -9.77
N MET A 141 -31.09 33.57 -8.90
CA MET A 141 -30.84 33.84 -7.48
C MET A 141 -30.29 32.62 -6.75
N GLU A 142 -30.90 31.45 -6.96
CA GLU A 142 -30.49 30.20 -6.33
C GLU A 142 -29.15 29.71 -6.88
N LEU A 143 -28.87 29.97 -8.16
CA LEU A 143 -27.56 29.69 -8.77
C LEU A 143 -26.47 30.58 -8.18
N ALA A 144 -26.71 31.89 -8.09
CA ALA A 144 -25.77 32.84 -7.51
C ALA A 144 -25.44 32.47 -6.05
N GLN A 145 -26.46 32.14 -5.26
CA GLN A 145 -26.30 31.68 -3.88
C GLN A 145 -25.59 30.32 -3.80
N ALA A 146 -25.93 29.35 -4.64
CA ALA A 146 -25.22 28.07 -4.73
C ALA A 146 -23.75 28.25 -5.14
N GLN A 147 -23.43 29.33 -5.86
CA GLN A 147 -22.07 29.69 -6.25
C GLN A 147 -21.38 30.66 -5.26
N GLY A 148 -22.05 31.06 -4.18
CA GLY A 148 -21.51 31.93 -3.14
C GLY A 148 -21.20 33.35 -3.60
N VAL A 149 -21.94 33.86 -4.59
CA VAL A 149 -21.80 35.23 -5.11
C VAL A 149 -23.12 35.97 -4.85
N ASP A 150 -23.03 37.24 -4.48
CA ASP A 150 -24.21 38.09 -4.34
C ASP A 150 -24.93 38.22 -5.69
N ALA A 151 -26.24 37.97 -5.70
CA ALA A 151 -27.01 37.87 -6.93
C ALA A 151 -27.17 39.23 -7.63
N ASP A 152 -27.23 40.33 -6.86
CA ASP A 152 -27.38 41.68 -7.39
C ASP A 152 -26.04 42.21 -7.92
N ALA A 153 -24.93 41.87 -7.25
CA ALA A 153 -23.58 42.10 -7.76
C ALA A 153 -23.31 41.31 -9.05
N LEU A 154 -23.75 40.05 -9.12
CA LEU A 154 -23.65 39.23 -10.33
C LEU A 154 -24.52 39.78 -11.47
N ALA A 155 -25.73 40.24 -11.16
CA ALA A 155 -26.61 40.85 -12.15
C ALA A 155 -26.02 42.14 -12.74
N SER A 156 -25.45 43.01 -11.89
CA SER A 156 -24.84 44.27 -12.32
C SER A 156 -23.56 44.06 -13.12
N GLU A 157 -22.70 43.10 -12.75
CA GLU A 157 -21.50 42.73 -13.52
C GLU A 157 -21.86 42.15 -14.90
N MET A 158 -22.98 41.44 -15.00
CA MET A 158 -23.48 40.91 -16.27
C MET A 158 -24.23 41.94 -17.12
N GLY A 159 -24.45 43.15 -16.60
CA GLY A 159 -25.21 44.20 -17.29
C GLY A 159 -26.71 43.92 -17.40
N LEU A 160 -27.27 43.14 -16.48
CA LEU A 160 -28.71 42.88 -16.41
C LEU A 160 -29.43 44.15 -15.91
N PRO A 161 -30.62 44.47 -16.46
CA PRO A 161 -31.39 45.64 -16.00
C PRO A 161 -31.90 45.44 -14.57
N ASP A 162 -32.02 46.52 -13.79
CA ASP A 162 -32.48 46.49 -12.39
C ASP A 162 -33.91 45.92 -12.22
N SER A 163 -34.67 45.82 -13.31
CA SER A 163 -36.01 45.21 -13.35
C SER A 163 -35.99 43.72 -13.71
N ALA A 164 -34.83 43.10 -13.87
CA ALA A 164 -34.71 41.69 -14.21
C ALA A 164 -35.23 40.79 -13.08
N ASP A 165 -36.07 39.84 -13.43
CA ASP A 165 -36.64 38.88 -12.49
C ASP A 165 -35.65 37.73 -12.23
N LEU A 166 -34.82 37.89 -11.19
CA LEU A 166 -33.78 36.93 -10.79
C LEU A 166 -34.33 35.58 -10.28
N MET A 167 -35.64 35.44 -10.12
CA MET A 167 -36.29 34.17 -9.76
C MET A 167 -36.58 33.28 -10.98
N GLN A 168 -36.33 33.77 -12.19
CA GLN A 168 -36.49 32.98 -13.41
C GLN A 168 -35.35 31.98 -13.61
N PRO A 169 -35.61 30.87 -14.33
CA PRO A 169 -34.57 29.91 -14.68
C PRO A 169 -33.41 30.60 -15.40
N THR A 170 -32.19 30.32 -14.93
CA THR A 170 -30.97 30.98 -15.42
C THR A 170 -30.83 30.91 -16.93
N GLY A 171 -31.16 29.76 -17.54
CA GLY A 171 -31.11 29.59 -18.99
C GLY A 171 -32.00 30.57 -19.75
N MET A 172 -33.21 30.84 -19.24
CA MET A 172 -34.13 31.80 -19.85
C MET A 172 -33.64 33.24 -19.68
N LEU A 173 -33.12 33.57 -18.50
CA LEU A 173 -32.63 34.91 -18.20
C LEU A 173 -31.42 35.30 -19.05
N LEU A 174 -30.50 34.35 -19.28
CA LEU A 174 -29.37 34.53 -20.19
C LEU A 174 -29.83 34.73 -21.64
N GLN A 175 -30.77 33.88 -22.09
CA GLN A 175 -31.25 33.93 -23.46
C GLN A 175 -32.03 35.22 -23.78
N GLN A 176 -32.83 35.74 -22.84
CA GLN A 176 -33.58 36.99 -23.00
C GLN A 176 -32.67 38.22 -23.14
N ASN A 177 -31.47 38.17 -22.54
CA ASN A 177 -30.52 39.28 -22.55
C ASN A 177 -29.35 39.08 -23.52
N GLY A 178 -29.40 38.05 -24.37
CA GLY A 178 -28.35 37.75 -25.35
C GLY A 178 -27.02 37.31 -24.74
N LEU A 179 -27.03 36.85 -23.49
CA LEU A 179 -25.86 36.43 -22.73
C LEU A 179 -25.65 34.92 -22.85
N THR A 180 -24.39 34.48 -22.80
CA THR A 180 -24.06 33.06 -22.84
C THR A 180 -23.69 32.52 -21.46
N LEU A 181 -23.71 31.18 -21.32
CA LEU A 181 -23.21 30.52 -20.11
C LEU A 181 -21.73 30.84 -19.83
N GLN A 182 -20.95 31.17 -20.85
CA GLN A 182 -19.56 31.60 -20.69
C GLN A 182 -19.47 33.00 -20.09
N ASP A 183 -20.38 33.90 -20.42
CA ASP A 183 -20.39 35.27 -19.87
C ASP A 183 -20.78 35.25 -18.40
N LEU A 184 -21.76 34.42 -18.04
CA LEU A 184 -22.07 34.12 -16.62
C LEU A 184 -20.84 33.61 -15.87
N GLN A 185 -20.09 32.66 -16.45
CA GLN A 185 -18.87 32.13 -15.85
C GLN A 185 -17.78 33.20 -15.69
N ARG A 186 -17.61 34.09 -16.67
CA ARG A 186 -16.66 35.20 -16.59
C ARG A 186 -17.04 36.22 -15.51
N ALA A 187 -18.31 36.62 -15.44
CA ALA A 187 -18.80 37.55 -14.43
C ALA A 187 -18.64 36.99 -13.01
N MET A 188 -18.97 35.70 -12.82
CA MET A 188 -18.72 35.02 -11.54
C MET A 188 -17.23 34.98 -11.17
N GLN A 189 -16.34 34.79 -12.14
CA GLN A 189 -14.89 34.81 -11.91
C GLN A 189 -14.39 36.22 -11.57
N ALA A 190 -14.91 37.26 -12.25
CA ALA A 190 -14.55 38.65 -11.99
C ALA A 190 -14.92 39.06 -10.56
N LEU A 191 -16.15 38.78 -10.12
CA LEU A 191 -16.60 39.10 -8.76
C LEU A 191 -15.85 38.31 -7.68
N ARG A 192 -15.56 37.03 -7.94
CA ARG A 192 -14.73 36.22 -7.04
C ARG A 192 -13.31 36.78 -6.91
N SER A 193 -12.76 37.39 -7.96
CA SER A 193 -11.42 37.99 -7.92
C SER A 193 -11.39 39.37 -7.25
N ALA A 194 -12.49 40.14 -7.34
CA ALA A 194 -12.61 41.46 -6.72
C ALA A 194 -12.80 41.39 -5.20
N ASN A 195 -13.43 40.33 -4.68
CA ASN A 195 -13.76 40.17 -3.26
C ASN A 195 -12.61 39.60 -2.39
N VAL A 196 -11.38 39.43 -2.89
CA VAL A 196 -10.30 38.70 -2.18
C VAL A 196 -9.41 39.60 -1.29
N THR A 197 -9.72 40.90 -1.15
CA THR A 197 -8.77 41.86 -0.55
C THR A 197 -8.95 42.18 0.95
N GLY A 198 -9.73 41.41 1.71
CA GLY A 198 -9.93 41.63 3.15
C GLY A 198 -9.85 40.36 4.04
N PRO A 199 -9.40 40.48 5.32
CA PRO A 199 -9.35 39.36 6.26
C PRO A 199 -10.73 38.81 6.67
N GLY A 200 -11.82 39.54 6.43
CA GLY A 200 -13.19 39.04 6.53
C GLY A 200 -13.58 38.14 5.34
N ASP A 201 -13.13 38.50 4.14
CA ASP A 201 -13.50 37.82 2.90
C ASP A 201 -12.84 36.45 2.75
N ALA A 202 -11.69 36.23 3.39
CA ALA A 202 -11.09 34.91 3.49
C ALA A 202 -11.92 33.94 4.36
N ALA A 203 -12.55 34.44 5.43
CA ALA A 203 -13.45 33.64 6.25
C ALA A 203 -14.74 33.28 5.47
N ASP A 204 -15.24 34.21 4.66
CA ASP A 204 -16.42 34.01 3.81
C ASP A 204 -16.11 33.10 2.60
N ALA A 205 -14.91 33.18 2.02
CA ALA A 205 -14.43 32.22 1.01
C ALA A 205 -14.26 30.80 1.58
N ILE A 206 -13.73 30.69 2.81
CA ILE A 206 -13.67 29.41 3.55
C ILE A 206 -15.10 28.89 3.82
N ALA A 207 -16.03 29.77 4.21
CA ALA A 207 -17.42 29.42 4.49
C ALA A 207 -18.18 28.98 3.23
N ALA A 208 -17.98 29.66 2.10
CA ALA A 208 -18.57 29.32 0.80
C ALA A 208 -18.04 27.99 0.24
N GLU A 209 -16.72 27.75 0.33
CA GLU A 209 -16.14 26.46 -0.07
C GLU A 209 -16.55 25.32 0.88
N ALA A 210 -16.78 25.63 2.17
CA ALA A 210 -17.35 24.70 3.14
C ALA A 210 -18.83 24.39 2.86
N ALA A 211 -19.66 25.37 2.53
CA ALA A 211 -21.10 25.19 2.34
C ALA A 211 -21.44 24.25 1.17
N ASN A 212 -20.66 24.31 0.10
CA ASN A 212 -20.90 23.51 -1.12
C ASN A 212 -20.39 22.07 -1.04
N LYS A 213 -19.69 21.69 0.03
CA LYS A 213 -19.14 20.33 0.17
C LYS A 213 -20.16 19.38 0.80
N PRO A 214 -20.35 18.16 0.23
CA PRO A 214 -21.25 17.17 0.80
C PRO A 214 -20.63 16.53 2.06
N TRP A 215 -20.71 17.21 3.20
CA TRP A 215 -20.13 16.80 4.48
C TRP A 215 -20.53 15.40 4.93
N ALA A 216 -21.75 14.97 4.58
CA ALA A 216 -22.21 13.60 4.82
C ALA A 216 -21.35 12.56 4.09
N LYS A 217 -20.99 12.80 2.82
CA LYS A 217 -20.12 11.91 2.04
C LYS A 217 -18.69 11.90 2.60
N ILE A 218 -18.18 13.08 2.99
CA ILE A 218 -16.83 13.22 3.57
C ILE A 218 -16.72 12.42 4.89
N ARG A 219 -17.67 12.60 5.82
CA ARG A 219 -17.69 11.86 7.08
C ARG A 219 -17.78 10.35 6.86
N THR A 220 -18.67 9.92 5.96
CA THR A 220 -18.83 8.51 5.61
C THR A 220 -17.54 7.91 5.05
N LYS A 221 -16.83 8.64 4.18
CA LYS A 221 -15.55 8.22 3.61
C LYS A 221 -14.46 8.04 4.67
N PHE A 222 -14.32 8.97 5.61
CA PHE A 222 -13.36 8.83 6.72
C PHE A 222 -13.69 7.66 7.66
N ILE A 223 -14.97 7.44 7.98
CA ILE A 223 -15.40 6.30 8.82
C ILE A 223 -15.05 4.98 8.11
N LEU A 224 -15.41 4.85 6.84
CA LEU A 224 -15.12 3.65 6.05
C LEU A 224 -13.62 3.42 5.89
N TRP A 225 -12.81 4.47 5.66
CA TRP A 225 -11.36 4.35 5.67
C TRP A 225 -10.82 3.89 7.02
N GLY A 226 -11.38 4.38 8.13
CA GLY A 226 -11.03 3.92 9.48
C GLY A 226 -11.28 2.41 9.65
N VAL A 227 -12.45 1.93 9.23
CA VAL A 227 -12.78 0.50 9.26
C VAL A 227 -11.82 -0.32 8.39
N PHE A 228 -11.58 0.12 7.15
CA PHE A 228 -10.66 -0.54 6.22
C PHE A 228 -9.23 -0.60 6.77
N PHE A 229 -8.78 0.49 7.38
CA PHE A 229 -7.49 0.59 8.03
C PHE A 229 -7.35 -0.38 9.19
N VAL A 230 -8.32 -0.41 10.12
CA VAL A 230 -8.28 -1.30 11.28
C VAL A 230 -8.26 -2.75 10.82
N ALA A 231 -9.09 -3.11 9.84
CA ALA A 231 -9.10 -4.46 9.27
C ALA A 231 -7.75 -4.84 8.64
N ALA A 232 -7.17 -3.94 7.82
CA ALA A 232 -5.86 -4.16 7.20
C ALA A 232 -4.74 -4.27 8.24
N LEU A 233 -4.76 -3.42 9.28
CA LEU A 233 -3.78 -3.41 10.36
C LEU A 233 -3.85 -4.70 11.18
N ILE A 234 -5.05 -5.15 11.56
CA ILE A 234 -5.25 -6.43 12.26
C ILE A 234 -4.73 -7.58 11.41
N MET A 235 -5.00 -7.58 10.10
CA MET A 235 -4.52 -8.64 9.22
C MET A 235 -2.99 -8.68 9.12
N LEU A 236 -2.34 -7.51 9.05
CA LEU A 236 -0.88 -7.37 9.06
C LEU A 236 -0.27 -7.84 10.39
N MET A 237 -0.83 -7.41 11.53
CA MET A 237 -0.39 -7.81 12.87
C MET A 237 -0.57 -9.31 13.13
N ARG A 238 -1.65 -9.91 12.63
CA ARG A 238 -1.90 -11.35 12.75
C ARG A 238 -1.09 -12.19 11.77
N THR A 239 -0.30 -11.56 10.88
CA THR A 239 0.50 -12.20 9.82
C THR A 239 -0.28 -13.14 8.89
N LYS A 240 -1.61 -13.00 8.82
CA LYS A 240 -2.53 -13.89 8.09
C LYS A 240 -3.00 -13.26 6.78
N ILE A 241 -2.06 -12.94 5.91
CA ILE A 241 -2.35 -12.23 4.66
C ILE A 241 -2.66 -13.24 3.56
N ARG A 242 -3.95 -13.53 3.39
CA ARG A 242 -4.41 -14.37 2.27
C ARG A 242 -4.40 -13.54 0.97
N PRO A 243 -3.80 -14.03 -0.12
CA PRO A 243 -3.72 -13.27 -1.38
C PRO A 243 -5.10 -12.88 -1.94
N VAL A 244 -6.08 -13.77 -1.84
CA VAL A 244 -7.47 -13.51 -2.29
C VAL A 244 -8.10 -12.37 -1.50
N VAL A 245 -8.00 -12.39 -0.16
CA VAL A 245 -8.54 -11.32 0.70
C VAL A 245 -7.87 -9.99 0.39
N ARG A 246 -6.55 -9.99 0.14
CA ARG A 246 -5.83 -8.79 -0.29
C ARG A 246 -6.41 -8.22 -1.58
N VAL A 247 -6.56 -9.03 -2.63
CA VAL A 247 -7.12 -8.57 -3.91
C VAL A 247 -8.54 -8.04 -3.74
N LEU A 248 -9.39 -8.74 -2.99
CA LEU A 248 -10.76 -8.27 -2.70
C LEU A 248 -10.78 -6.92 -2.01
N MET A 249 -9.91 -6.69 -1.02
CA MET A 249 -9.79 -5.38 -0.38
C MET A 249 -9.29 -4.30 -1.32
N LEU A 250 -8.33 -4.60 -2.22
CA LEU A 250 -7.85 -3.63 -3.21
C LEU A 250 -8.98 -3.20 -4.16
N VAL A 251 -9.75 -4.17 -4.67
CA VAL A 251 -10.90 -3.91 -5.55
C VAL A 251 -11.98 -3.12 -4.82
N ALA A 252 -12.33 -3.53 -3.59
CA ALA A 252 -13.29 -2.81 -2.77
C ALA A 252 -12.84 -1.37 -2.48
N ALA A 253 -11.54 -1.12 -2.28
CA ALA A 253 -11.04 0.25 -2.10
C ALA A 253 -11.24 1.11 -3.36
N VAL A 254 -11.01 0.56 -4.56
CA VAL A 254 -11.24 1.28 -5.83
C VAL A 254 -12.73 1.56 -6.04
N VAL A 255 -13.58 0.56 -5.82
CA VAL A 255 -15.03 0.68 -6.05
C VAL A 255 -15.69 1.61 -5.02
N ILE A 256 -15.41 1.40 -3.73
CA ILE A 256 -16.05 2.17 -2.64
C ILE A 256 -15.50 3.59 -2.59
N PHE A 257 -14.17 3.77 -2.55
CA PHE A 257 -13.56 5.09 -2.34
C PHE A 257 -13.29 5.87 -3.63
N GLY A 258 -13.19 5.19 -4.77
CA GLY A 258 -13.03 5.82 -6.08
C GLY A 258 -14.37 6.10 -6.73
N VAL A 259 -15.14 5.04 -7.01
CA VAL A 259 -16.36 5.13 -7.83
C VAL A 259 -17.58 5.60 -7.01
N TRP A 260 -17.83 5.01 -5.85
CA TRP A 260 -19.06 5.27 -5.09
C TRP A 260 -19.03 6.60 -4.30
N LEU A 261 -17.93 6.87 -3.59
CA LEU A 261 -17.80 8.08 -2.75
C LEU A 261 -17.15 9.27 -3.47
N GLY A 262 -16.64 9.07 -4.68
CA GLY A 262 -15.99 10.09 -5.50
C GLY A 262 -14.57 10.45 -5.07
N VAL A 263 -13.97 11.41 -5.80
CA VAL A 263 -12.56 11.82 -5.65
C VAL A 263 -12.28 12.43 -4.28
N GLU A 264 -13.15 13.31 -3.81
CA GLU A 264 -12.87 14.19 -2.67
C GLU A 264 -13.23 13.54 -1.31
N PRO A 265 -12.45 13.80 -0.25
CA PRO A 265 -11.08 14.31 -0.28
C PRO A 265 -10.12 13.25 -0.85
N ASN A 266 -9.05 13.68 -1.53
CA ASN A 266 -7.94 12.81 -1.95
C ASN A 266 -6.64 13.22 -1.23
N ALA A 267 -5.73 12.26 -1.03
CA ALA A 267 -4.49 12.54 -0.32
C ALA A 267 -3.55 13.55 -1.02
N PRO A 268 -3.29 13.49 -2.34
CA PRO A 268 -2.44 14.50 -2.98
C PRO A 268 -3.05 15.90 -2.95
N GLY A 269 -4.38 16.03 -3.12
CA GLY A 269 -5.09 17.31 -3.04
C GLY A 269 -4.94 17.99 -1.69
N THR A 270 -4.98 17.23 -0.58
CA THR A 270 -4.76 17.82 0.76
C THR A 270 -3.39 18.48 0.93
N VAL A 271 -2.39 18.13 0.11
CA VAL A 271 -1.07 18.74 0.12
C VAL A 271 -1.00 19.91 -0.86
N LYS A 272 -1.36 19.68 -2.14
CA LYS A 272 -1.23 20.72 -3.17
C LYS A 272 -2.22 21.87 -3.00
N ASP A 273 -3.48 21.59 -2.66
CA ASP A 273 -4.49 22.61 -2.45
C ASP A 273 -4.16 23.46 -1.21
N GLY A 274 -3.42 22.90 -0.25
CA GLY A 274 -2.92 23.64 0.91
C GLY A 274 -1.91 24.72 0.52
N PHE A 275 -1.01 24.43 -0.42
CA PHE A 275 -0.06 25.42 -0.95
C PHE A 275 -0.74 26.46 -1.83
N MET A 276 -1.66 26.04 -2.70
CA MET A 276 -2.42 26.94 -3.58
C MET A 276 -3.25 27.93 -2.77
N PHE A 277 -4.08 27.42 -1.85
CA PHE A 277 -4.96 28.27 -1.04
C PHE A 277 -4.18 29.24 -0.14
N TYR A 278 -3.04 28.78 0.41
CA TYR A 278 -2.14 29.64 1.18
C TYR A 278 -1.51 30.73 0.30
N SER A 279 -1.17 30.43 -0.95
CA SER A 279 -0.62 31.42 -1.88
C SER A 279 -1.64 32.49 -2.28
N GLU A 280 -2.92 32.11 -2.43
CA GLU A 280 -3.98 33.02 -2.87
C GLU A 280 -4.52 33.89 -1.72
N THR A 281 -4.73 33.30 -0.54
CA THR A 281 -5.43 33.96 0.57
C THR A 281 -4.54 34.28 1.77
N GLY A 282 -3.32 33.72 1.83
CA GLY A 282 -2.46 33.77 3.02
C GLY A 282 -3.00 32.95 4.21
N GLN A 283 -4.11 32.22 4.04
CA GLN A 283 -4.76 31.45 5.09
C GLN A 283 -4.73 29.95 4.81
N VAL A 284 -4.97 29.13 5.84
CA VAL A 284 -5.00 27.66 5.73
C VAL A 284 -6.44 27.18 5.88
N PHE A 285 -6.97 26.54 4.85
CA PHE A 285 -8.31 25.96 4.88
C PHE A 285 -8.39 24.81 5.90
N LEU A 286 -9.01 25.08 7.05
CA LEU A 286 -9.03 24.19 8.21
C LEU A 286 -9.56 22.77 7.90
N PRO A 287 -10.64 22.57 7.11
CA PRO A 287 -11.11 21.21 6.80
C PRO A 287 -10.11 20.37 5.99
N ARG A 288 -9.33 20.97 5.09
CA ARG A 288 -8.27 20.27 4.34
C ARG A 288 -7.11 19.92 5.26
N LEU A 289 -6.76 20.80 6.20
CA LEU A 289 -5.75 20.52 7.21
C LEU A 289 -6.15 19.34 8.11
N ILE A 290 -7.41 19.28 8.54
CA ILE A 290 -7.94 18.15 9.32
C ILE A 290 -7.84 16.84 8.51
N ALA A 291 -8.22 16.87 7.23
CA ALA A 291 -8.10 15.71 6.34
C ALA A 291 -6.63 15.27 6.18
N PHE A 292 -5.72 16.21 5.97
CA PHE A 292 -4.28 15.97 5.88
C PHE A 292 -3.75 15.30 7.16
N ILE A 293 -4.07 15.85 8.33
CA ILE A 293 -3.70 15.29 9.64
C ILE A 293 -4.24 13.86 9.79
N GLY A 294 -5.49 13.62 9.39
CA GLY A 294 -6.09 12.28 9.40
C GLY A 294 -5.31 11.27 8.55
N PHE A 295 -4.94 11.64 7.32
CA PHE A 295 -4.15 10.76 6.44
C PHE A 295 -2.73 10.52 6.96
N ILE A 296 -2.09 11.54 7.53
CA ILE A 296 -0.77 11.41 8.15
C ILE A 296 -0.82 10.52 9.38
N LEU A 297 -1.82 10.71 10.26
CA LEU A 297 -2.01 9.87 11.44
C LEU A 297 -2.15 8.40 11.04
N MET A 298 -2.96 8.11 10.02
CA MET A 298 -3.10 6.78 9.45
C MET A 298 -1.77 6.20 8.96
N SER A 299 -0.97 7.03 8.30
CA SER A 299 0.34 6.66 7.76
C SER A 299 1.39 6.41 8.85
N VAL A 300 1.33 7.16 9.96
CA VAL A 300 2.21 7.00 11.12
C VAL A 300 1.82 5.76 11.93
N ILE A 301 0.54 5.52 12.18
CA ILE A 301 0.12 4.35 12.96
C ILE A 301 0.50 3.05 12.23
N GLY A 302 0.29 2.98 10.91
CA GLY A 302 0.41 1.74 10.12
C GLY A 302 1.47 1.75 9.01
N ASN A 303 2.53 2.56 9.07
CA ASN A 303 3.58 2.64 8.05
C ASN A 303 3.04 2.72 6.60
N LYS A 304 2.48 3.87 6.24
CA LYS A 304 1.94 4.17 4.89
C LYS A 304 0.86 3.20 4.40
N ILE A 305 0.18 2.51 5.32
CA ILE A 305 -0.92 1.59 5.03
C ILE A 305 -2.10 2.26 4.31
N PHE A 306 -2.32 3.57 4.50
CA PHE A 306 -3.33 4.30 3.73
C PHE A 306 -3.04 4.19 2.23
N CYS A 307 -1.81 4.48 1.79
CA CYS A 307 -1.44 4.31 0.38
C CYS A 307 -1.55 2.84 -0.05
N GLY A 308 -1.22 1.91 0.83
CA GLY A 308 -1.24 0.47 0.58
C GLY A 308 -2.65 -0.13 0.37
N TRP A 309 -3.64 0.34 1.12
CA TRP A 309 -4.94 -0.34 1.28
C TRP A 309 -6.17 0.58 1.12
N GLY A 310 -6.03 1.89 1.33
CA GLY A 310 -7.16 2.83 1.32
C GLY A 310 -7.18 3.80 0.13
N CYS A 311 -6.02 4.17 -0.39
CA CYS A 311 -5.88 5.09 -1.52
C CYS A 311 -6.32 4.41 -2.82
N GLN A 312 -7.43 4.87 -3.40
CA GLN A 312 -8.04 4.29 -4.60
C GLN A 312 -7.07 4.18 -5.79
N PHE A 313 -6.28 5.22 -6.06
CA PHE A 313 -5.34 5.18 -7.18
C PHE A 313 -4.10 4.32 -6.86
N GLY A 314 -3.70 4.26 -5.60
CA GLY A 314 -2.60 3.41 -5.15
C GLY A 314 -2.96 1.92 -5.22
N THR A 315 -4.15 1.56 -4.73
CA THR A 315 -4.64 0.17 -4.77
C THR A 315 -4.89 -0.28 -6.20
N PHE A 316 -5.30 0.61 -7.09
CA PHE A 316 -5.44 0.30 -8.51
C PHE A 316 -4.10 -0.05 -9.17
N GLN A 317 -3.06 0.76 -8.94
CA GLN A 317 -1.71 0.47 -9.42
C GLN A 317 -1.14 -0.86 -8.85
N ASP A 318 -1.48 -1.18 -7.61
CA ASP A 318 -1.08 -2.45 -6.97
C ASP A 318 -1.79 -3.66 -7.59
N ALA A 319 -3.06 -3.51 -7.95
CA ALA A 319 -3.79 -4.55 -8.67
C ALA A 319 -3.15 -4.82 -10.05
N ILE A 320 -2.77 -3.78 -10.78
CA ILE A 320 -2.12 -3.88 -12.10
C ILE A 320 -0.74 -4.54 -12.01
N TRP A 321 0.00 -4.30 -10.93
CA TRP A 321 1.32 -4.91 -10.72
C TRP A 321 1.29 -6.45 -10.76
N HIS A 322 0.16 -7.08 -10.43
CA HIS A 322 0.03 -8.53 -10.46
C HIS A 322 -0.05 -9.15 -11.87
N LEU A 323 -0.10 -8.35 -12.94
CA LEU A 323 -0.01 -8.85 -14.31
C LEU A 323 1.35 -9.53 -14.56
N PRO A 324 1.39 -10.67 -15.28
CA PRO A 324 2.61 -11.45 -15.50
C PRO A 324 3.50 -10.84 -16.61
N THR A 325 4.16 -9.72 -16.30
CA THR A 325 5.08 -9.02 -17.20
C THR A 325 6.48 -8.91 -16.59
N LYS A 326 7.48 -8.57 -17.41
CA LYS A 326 8.82 -8.25 -16.91
C LYS A 326 8.75 -6.99 -16.04
N LYS A 327 9.16 -7.11 -14.78
CA LYS A 327 9.09 -6.04 -13.79
C LYS A 327 10.42 -5.30 -13.66
N TRP A 328 10.36 -3.99 -13.52
CA TRP A 328 11.51 -3.12 -13.23
C TRP A 328 11.33 -2.48 -11.84
N LYS A 329 12.40 -2.52 -11.03
CA LYS A 329 12.44 -1.94 -9.69
C LYS A 329 13.42 -0.78 -9.68
N PRO A 330 12.95 0.49 -9.71
CA PRO A 330 13.85 1.64 -9.78
C PRO A 330 14.74 1.73 -8.51
N PRO A 331 15.98 2.20 -8.66
CA PRO A 331 16.84 2.49 -7.51
C PRO A 331 16.28 3.66 -6.71
N PHE A 332 16.62 3.72 -5.40
CA PHE A 332 16.00 4.69 -4.50
C PHE A 332 16.32 6.12 -4.89
N GLY A 333 17.59 6.39 -5.21
CA GLY A 333 18.06 7.71 -5.64
C GLY A 333 17.23 8.25 -6.77
N LEU A 334 17.04 7.49 -7.86
CA LEU A 334 16.24 7.93 -9.00
C LEU A 334 14.79 8.25 -8.61
N SER A 335 14.11 7.32 -7.94
CA SER A 335 12.70 7.52 -7.55
C SER A 335 12.51 8.72 -6.63
N ASN A 336 13.39 8.87 -5.64
CA ASN A 336 13.27 9.93 -4.64
C ASN A 336 13.69 11.29 -5.21
N THR A 337 14.71 11.35 -6.08
CA THR A 337 15.13 12.58 -6.74
C THR A 337 14.03 13.13 -7.63
N ILE A 338 13.42 12.30 -8.47
CA ILE A 338 12.28 12.73 -9.31
C ILE A 338 11.13 13.21 -8.44
N ARG A 339 10.82 12.48 -7.35
CA ARG A 339 9.74 12.84 -6.42
C ARG A 339 9.95 14.15 -5.69
N VAL A 340 11.16 14.39 -5.20
CA VAL A 340 11.52 15.66 -4.56
C VAL A 340 11.49 16.79 -5.59
N GLY A 341 12.05 16.57 -6.79
CA GLY A 341 11.99 17.54 -7.88
C GLY A 341 10.57 17.91 -8.28
N ALA A 342 9.69 16.92 -8.45
CA ALA A 342 8.27 17.15 -8.74
C ALA A 342 7.57 17.92 -7.60
N PHE A 343 7.82 17.57 -6.34
CA PHE A 343 7.26 18.28 -5.19
C PHE A 343 7.73 19.74 -5.14
N LEU A 344 9.02 20.00 -5.36
CA LEU A 344 9.57 21.36 -5.41
C LEU A 344 8.99 22.15 -6.58
N ALA A 345 8.84 21.54 -7.75
CA ALA A 345 8.22 22.20 -8.90
C ALA A 345 6.76 22.59 -8.61
N ILE A 346 5.98 21.72 -7.98
CA ILE A 346 4.59 22.01 -7.56
C ILE A 346 4.57 23.15 -6.54
N ALA A 347 5.45 23.11 -5.53
CA ALA A 347 5.51 24.14 -4.50
C ALA A 347 5.93 25.51 -5.08
N VAL A 348 6.92 25.53 -5.97
CA VAL A 348 7.39 26.76 -6.63
C VAL A 348 6.30 27.32 -7.55
N ALA A 349 5.65 26.46 -8.34
CA ALA A 349 4.55 26.88 -9.21
C ALA A 349 3.38 27.49 -8.44
N ALA A 350 2.99 26.84 -7.33
CA ALA A 350 1.94 27.34 -6.46
C ALA A 350 2.32 28.68 -5.83
N LEU A 351 3.50 28.77 -5.21
CA LEU A 351 3.89 29.94 -4.40
C LEU A 351 4.34 31.16 -5.22
N PHE A 352 4.97 30.96 -6.38
CA PHE A 352 5.53 32.07 -7.18
C PHE A 352 4.67 32.44 -8.37
N TYR A 353 3.95 31.48 -8.95
CA TYR A 353 3.15 31.70 -10.15
C TYR A 353 1.64 31.61 -9.87
N GLY A 354 1.21 31.17 -8.68
CA GLY A 354 -0.20 30.97 -8.37
C GLY A 354 -0.87 29.95 -9.30
N THR A 355 -0.11 28.98 -9.82
CA THR A 355 -0.62 27.99 -10.79
C THR A 355 -0.55 26.57 -10.25
N ASP A 356 -1.63 25.82 -10.43
CA ASP A 356 -1.65 24.39 -10.11
C ASP A 356 -1.19 23.55 -11.30
N ILE A 357 0.13 23.36 -11.41
CA ILE A 357 0.73 22.48 -12.43
C ILE A 357 0.34 21.01 -12.23
N LEU A 358 -0.08 20.63 -11.01
CA LEU A 358 -0.51 19.26 -10.74
C LEU A 358 -1.93 19.01 -11.21
N GLU A 359 -2.77 20.04 -11.37
CA GLU A 359 -4.15 19.90 -11.82
C GLU A 359 -4.32 19.08 -13.13
N PRO A 360 -3.56 19.35 -14.22
CA PRO A 360 -3.66 18.55 -15.44
C PRO A 360 -3.03 17.15 -15.31
N VAL A 361 -2.12 16.96 -14.34
CA VAL A 361 -1.37 15.71 -14.16
C VAL A 361 -2.00 14.81 -13.08
N ASP A 362 -2.96 15.31 -12.29
CA ASP A 362 -3.56 14.59 -11.18
C ASP A 362 -4.40 13.40 -11.70
N PRO A 363 -3.93 12.15 -11.53
CA PRO A 363 -4.63 10.99 -12.05
C PRO A 363 -5.91 10.68 -11.28
N PHE A 364 -6.15 11.31 -10.13
CA PHE A 364 -7.37 11.13 -9.37
C PHE A 364 -8.58 11.75 -10.08
N ARG A 365 -8.38 12.70 -10.99
CA ARG A 365 -9.44 13.24 -11.84
C ARG A 365 -10.01 12.21 -12.83
N ILE A 366 -9.43 11.01 -12.96
CA ILE A 366 -10.08 9.91 -13.69
C ILE A 366 -11.43 9.52 -13.07
N PHE A 367 -11.62 9.76 -11.77
CA PHE A 367 -12.91 9.52 -11.10
C PHE A 367 -13.85 10.74 -11.15
N SER A 368 -13.46 11.84 -11.83
CA SER A 368 -14.36 12.94 -12.20
C SER A 368 -14.62 12.93 -13.71
N LEU A 369 -15.86 12.64 -14.09
CA LEU A 369 -16.29 12.52 -15.49
C LEU A 369 -16.26 13.91 -16.15
N GLY A 370 -15.29 14.16 -17.03
CA GLY A 370 -15.22 15.42 -17.80
C GLY A 370 -13.81 15.87 -18.18
N ALA A 371 -12.75 15.33 -17.56
CA ALA A 371 -11.37 15.71 -17.87
C ALA A 371 -10.70 14.69 -18.80
N LEU A 372 -10.86 14.83 -20.12
CA LEU A 372 -10.21 13.96 -21.11
C LEU A 372 -8.68 13.89 -20.94
N SER A 373 -8.05 15.02 -20.61
CA SER A 373 -6.62 15.10 -20.29
C SER A 373 -6.25 14.22 -19.10
N ALA A 374 -7.06 14.22 -18.04
CA ALA A 374 -6.82 13.39 -16.86
C ALA A 374 -6.94 11.90 -17.16
N VAL A 375 -7.85 11.49 -18.06
CA VAL A 375 -7.98 10.09 -18.49
C VAL A 375 -6.71 9.64 -19.20
N VAL A 376 -6.16 10.45 -20.11
CA VAL A 376 -4.93 10.12 -20.84
C VAL A 376 -3.74 9.99 -19.90
N VAL A 377 -3.57 10.96 -18.98
CA VAL A 377 -2.48 10.93 -18.00
C VAL A 377 -2.61 9.73 -17.05
N ALA A 378 -3.80 9.51 -16.49
CA ALA A 378 -4.06 8.37 -15.62
C ALA A 378 -3.83 7.04 -16.36
N ALA A 379 -4.30 6.90 -17.60
CA ALA A 379 -4.04 5.71 -18.42
C ALA A 379 -2.53 5.50 -18.64
N GLY A 380 -1.77 6.53 -18.99
CA GLY A 380 -0.32 6.45 -19.14
C GLY A 380 0.39 5.99 -17.87
N ILE A 381 -0.01 6.52 -16.71
CA ILE A 381 0.53 6.13 -15.40
C ILE A 381 0.15 4.67 -15.05
N LEU A 382 -1.08 4.25 -15.33
CA LEU A 382 -1.54 2.88 -15.07
C LEU A 382 -0.83 1.88 -15.99
N ILE A 383 -0.61 2.25 -17.25
CA ILE A 383 0.21 1.49 -18.21
C ILE A 383 1.64 1.37 -17.68
N ALA A 384 2.26 2.46 -17.23
CA ALA A 384 3.58 2.40 -16.57
C ALA A 384 3.57 1.48 -15.33
N GLY A 385 2.43 1.40 -14.61
CA GLY A 385 2.16 0.50 -13.48
C GLY A 385 2.31 -1.00 -13.81
N ILE A 386 2.27 -1.38 -15.08
CA ILE A 386 2.51 -2.76 -15.54
C ILE A 386 3.98 -3.14 -15.34
N TRP A 387 4.92 -2.21 -15.54
CA TRP A 387 6.36 -2.47 -15.43
C TRP A 387 6.96 -1.98 -14.12
N VAL A 388 6.45 -0.87 -13.58
CA VAL A 388 6.95 -0.22 -12.36
C VAL A 388 5.90 -0.28 -11.26
N TYR A 389 6.32 -0.61 -10.04
CA TYR A 389 5.39 -0.70 -8.93
C TYR A 389 4.95 0.69 -8.47
N ARG A 390 3.69 1.05 -8.68
CA ARG A 390 3.08 2.33 -8.22
C ARG A 390 3.86 3.59 -8.67
N PRO A 391 4.04 3.82 -9.98
CA PRO A 391 4.84 4.93 -10.51
C PRO A 391 4.41 6.30 -9.99
N TRP A 392 3.10 6.58 -9.88
CA TRP A 392 2.64 7.87 -9.35
C TRP A 392 3.11 8.12 -7.93
N CYS A 393 2.95 7.13 -7.04
CA CYS A 393 3.30 7.27 -5.64
C CYS A 393 4.82 7.38 -5.42
N GLN A 394 5.62 6.81 -6.32
CA GLN A 394 7.07 6.83 -6.24
C GLN A 394 7.70 8.07 -6.88
N PHE A 395 7.09 8.66 -7.91
CA PHE A 395 7.73 9.72 -8.70
C PHE A 395 7.05 11.09 -8.63
N PHE A 396 5.73 11.18 -8.46
CA PHE A 396 5.02 12.46 -8.66
C PHE A 396 4.09 12.84 -7.50
N CYS A 397 3.66 11.88 -6.69
CA CYS A 397 2.67 12.14 -5.65
C CYS A 397 3.26 12.99 -4.51
N PRO A 398 2.75 14.21 -4.26
CA PRO A 398 3.26 15.06 -3.17
C PRO A 398 2.99 14.44 -1.80
N PHE A 399 1.80 13.86 -1.60
CA PHE A 399 1.49 13.08 -0.40
C PHE A 399 2.39 11.84 -0.27
N GLY A 400 2.86 11.28 -1.38
CA GLY A 400 3.83 10.19 -1.39
C GLY A 400 5.15 10.57 -0.70
N LEU A 401 5.65 11.77 -0.95
CA LEU A 401 6.86 12.30 -0.31
C LEU A 401 6.63 12.58 1.18
N VAL A 402 5.55 13.29 1.52
CA VAL A 402 5.23 13.64 2.90
C VAL A 402 5.00 12.37 3.75
N SER A 403 4.25 11.42 3.22
CA SER A 403 4.01 10.14 3.91
C SER A 403 5.28 9.30 4.04
N TRP A 404 6.24 9.37 3.10
CA TRP A 404 7.56 8.73 3.25
C TRP A 404 8.36 9.32 4.42
N LEU A 405 8.31 10.64 4.60
CA LEU A 405 8.92 11.29 5.76
C LEU A 405 8.25 10.83 7.07
N ALA A 406 6.92 10.77 7.07
CA ALA A 406 6.11 10.37 8.23
C ALA A 406 6.30 8.88 8.61
N GLU A 407 6.55 8.01 7.61
CA GLU A 407 6.74 6.58 7.82
C GLU A 407 7.96 6.26 8.71
N ARG A 408 8.93 7.18 8.81
CA ARG A 408 10.10 7.04 9.69
C ARG A 408 9.76 7.07 11.18
N ILE A 409 8.69 7.78 11.53
CA ILE A 409 8.16 7.89 12.90
C ILE A 409 7.07 6.83 13.13
N SER A 410 6.83 5.94 12.15
CA SER A 410 5.73 4.99 12.25
C SER A 410 5.82 4.07 13.47
N ILE A 411 4.69 3.94 14.17
CA ILE A 411 4.56 3.14 15.39
C ILE A 411 4.70 1.66 15.03
N THR A 412 3.92 1.22 14.04
CA THR A 412 3.92 -0.17 13.60
C THR A 412 4.51 -0.27 12.19
N ARG A 413 5.53 -1.11 12.03
CA ARG A 413 6.23 -1.31 10.76
C ARG A 413 6.77 -2.73 10.68
N PRO A 414 7.08 -3.27 9.48
CA PRO A 414 7.66 -4.59 9.37
C PRO A 414 9.06 -4.59 9.98
N ARG A 415 9.33 -5.57 10.84
CA ARG A 415 10.63 -5.78 11.49
C ARG A 415 11.13 -7.18 11.13
N VAL A 416 12.44 -7.29 10.92
CA VAL A 416 13.13 -8.56 10.69
C VAL A 416 13.83 -8.97 11.98
N ASN A 417 13.55 -10.17 12.48
CA ASN A 417 14.32 -10.78 13.56
C ASN A 417 15.55 -11.48 12.97
N LEU A 418 16.74 -10.91 13.18
CA LEU A 418 17.97 -11.40 12.58
C LEU A 418 18.43 -12.73 13.17
N LYS A 419 18.08 -13.05 14.42
CA LYS A 419 18.35 -14.37 15.03
C LYS A 419 17.61 -15.53 14.37
N ILE A 420 16.41 -15.27 13.84
CA ILE A 420 15.58 -16.28 13.15
C ILE A 420 15.85 -16.24 11.64
N CYS A 421 16.31 -15.11 11.12
CA CYS A 421 16.57 -14.91 9.70
C CYS A 421 17.72 -15.81 9.21
N ILE A 422 17.42 -16.66 8.22
CA ILE A 422 18.40 -17.56 7.58
C ILE A 422 19.03 -16.94 6.31
N ASP A 423 18.91 -15.63 6.15
CA ASP A 423 19.39 -14.84 5.01
C ASP A 423 19.10 -15.37 3.59
N CYS A 424 17.92 -15.98 3.38
CA CYS A 424 17.55 -16.55 2.08
C CYS A 424 17.26 -15.52 0.96
N LEU A 425 17.24 -14.22 1.28
CA LEU A 425 16.92 -13.09 0.39
C LEU A 425 15.60 -13.19 -0.40
N ARG A 426 14.70 -14.11 -0.06
CA ARG A 426 13.41 -14.26 -0.74
C ARG A 426 12.51 -13.04 -0.52
N CYS A 427 12.49 -12.49 0.70
CA CYS A 427 11.72 -11.29 1.00
C CYS A 427 12.16 -10.10 0.13
N GLU A 428 13.46 -9.91 -0.12
CA GLU A 428 13.97 -8.83 -0.98
C GLU A 428 13.60 -9.02 -2.44
N ARG A 429 13.74 -10.25 -2.95
CA ARG A 429 13.39 -10.61 -4.34
C ARG A 429 11.91 -10.42 -4.64
N GLU A 430 11.05 -10.79 -3.71
CA GLU A 430 9.58 -10.70 -3.85
C GLU A 430 9.00 -9.33 -3.45
N CYS A 431 9.78 -8.48 -2.77
CA CYS A 431 9.30 -7.16 -2.41
C CYS A 431 9.10 -6.32 -3.69
N PRO A 432 7.91 -5.74 -3.93
CA PRO A 432 7.65 -4.95 -5.14
C PRO A 432 8.60 -3.74 -5.27
N ASN A 433 9.05 -3.23 -4.13
CA ASN A 433 10.11 -2.23 -4.01
C ASN A 433 11.25 -2.79 -3.17
N TRP A 434 12.42 -2.16 -3.16
CA TRP A 434 13.55 -2.59 -2.32
C TRP A 434 13.42 -2.16 -0.85
N SER A 435 12.20 -1.95 -0.36
CA SER A 435 11.95 -1.45 1.01
C SER A 435 12.50 -2.40 2.06
N ILE A 436 12.20 -3.70 1.95
CA ILE A 436 12.65 -4.70 2.92
C ILE A 436 14.18 -4.89 2.92
N ARG A 437 14.86 -4.61 1.79
CA ARG A 437 16.33 -4.65 1.72
C ARG A 437 16.92 -3.58 2.63
N GLY A 438 16.44 -2.35 2.54
CA GLY A 438 16.87 -1.26 3.44
C GLY A 438 16.53 -1.55 4.91
N ILE A 439 15.34 -2.10 5.19
CA ILE A 439 14.93 -2.46 6.55
C ILE A 439 15.81 -3.57 7.15
N ARG A 440 16.12 -4.62 6.38
CA ARG A 440 16.99 -5.73 6.83
C ARG A 440 18.41 -5.25 7.11
N ARG A 441 18.94 -4.36 6.25
CA ARG A 441 20.28 -3.77 6.38
C ARG A 441 20.37 -2.65 7.43
N GLY A 442 19.26 -2.29 8.08
CA GLY A 442 19.27 -1.24 9.09
C GLY A 442 19.46 0.19 8.55
N HIS A 443 19.18 0.42 7.26
CA HIS A 443 19.24 1.76 6.68
C HIS A 443 18.28 2.70 7.43
N ARG A 444 18.76 3.90 7.79
CA ARG A 444 17.95 4.92 8.49
C ARG A 444 16.77 5.41 7.62
N ALA A 445 16.96 5.44 6.31
CA ALA A 445 15.97 5.89 5.33
C ALA A 445 15.83 4.84 4.20
N PRO A 446 15.10 3.74 4.44
CA PRO A 446 14.85 2.75 3.39
C PRO A 446 13.91 3.31 2.30
N GLN A 447 13.81 2.60 1.18
CA GLN A 447 12.77 2.85 0.18
C GLN A 447 11.37 2.69 0.79
N ASP A 448 10.40 3.43 0.24
CA ASP A 448 9.00 3.46 0.65
C ASP A 448 8.41 2.09 1.00
N CYS A 449 7.73 1.93 2.13
CA CYS A 449 7.06 0.67 2.46
C CYS A 449 5.54 0.80 2.32
N PHE A 450 4.92 0.23 1.30
CA PHE A 450 3.45 0.33 1.11
C PHE A 450 2.63 -0.69 1.92
N ALA A 451 3.16 -1.23 3.02
CA ALA A 451 2.48 -2.19 3.89
C ALA A 451 1.78 -3.37 3.16
N CYS A 452 2.35 -3.85 2.04
CA CYS A 452 1.71 -4.89 1.22
C CYS A 452 1.73 -6.29 1.87
N GLY A 453 2.66 -6.50 2.80
CA GLY A 453 2.84 -7.74 3.55
C GLY A 453 3.33 -8.94 2.72
N THR A 454 3.78 -8.73 1.48
CA THR A 454 4.41 -9.78 0.67
C THR A 454 5.61 -10.39 1.40
N CYS A 455 6.47 -9.56 1.99
CA CYS A 455 7.65 -10.04 2.74
C CYS A 455 7.29 -11.00 3.90
N ILE A 456 6.19 -10.74 4.62
CA ILE A 456 5.70 -11.60 5.71
C ILE A 456 5.25 -12.95 5.16
N ARG A 457 4.53 -12.95 4.03
CA ARG A 457 3.96 -14.15 3.40
C ARG A 457 5.01 -15.09 2.83
N VAL A 458 6.07 -14.54 2.24
CA VAL A 458 7.10 -15.32 1.53
C VAL A 458 8.23 -15.83 2.43
N CYS A 459 8.26 -15.39 3.69
CA CYS A 459 9.32 -15.77 4.62
C CYS A 459 9.14 -17.23 5.10
N PRO A 460 10.05 -18.17 4.78
CA PRO A 460 9.89 -19.58 5.13
C PRO A 460 9.97 -19.85 6.65
N VAL A 461 10.72 -19.00 7.37
CA VAL A 461 10.97 -19.13 8.82
C VAL A 461 10.16 -18.13 9.65
N SER A 462 9.25 -17.37 9.02
CA SER A 462 8.44 -16.34 9.69
C SER A 462 9.25 -15.35 10.56
N ALA A 463 10.45 -14.99 10.10
CA ALA A 463 11.34 -14.03 10.79
C ALA A 463 10.84 -12.58 10.71
N ILE A 464 9.91 -12.28 9.80
CA ILE A 464 9.36 -10.94 9.59
C ILE A 464 8.01 -10.84 10.30
N ARG A 465 7.87 -9.87 11.21
CA ARG A 465 6.60 -9.57 11.88
C ARG A 465 6.26 -8.09 11.79
N TRP A 466 4.97 -7.80 11.85
CA TRP A 466 4.48 -6.43 12.04
C TRP A 466 4.44 -6.15 13.54
N ASN A 467 5.28 -5.22 14.03
CA ASN A 467 5.42 -5.02 15.48
C ASN A 467 5.64 -3.55 15.85
N VAL A 468 5.28 -3.22 17.10
CA VAL A 468 5.46 -1.89 17.70
C VAL A 468 6.91 -1.71 18.16
N THR A 469 7.44 -2.70 18.88
CA THR A 469 8.78 -2.64 19.48
C THR A 469 9.88 -3.04 18.49
N PRO A 470 11.05 -2.38 18.54
CA PRO A 470 12.24 -2.88 17.87
C PRO A 470 12.59 -4.31 18.31
N PRO A 471 13.02 -5.19 17.37
CA PRO A 471 13.58 -6.47 17.77
C PRO A 471 14.81 -6.23 18.67
N PRO A 472 15.03 -7.08 19.69
CA PRO A 472 15.98 -6.85 20.79
C PRO A 472 17.48 -6.90 20.41
N ASP A 473 17.81 -6.76 19.13
CA ASP A 473 19.11 -7.05 18.57
C ASP A 473 19.31 -6.35 17.22
N ARG A 474 18.77 -5.14 17.07
CA ARG A 474 19.12 -4.31 15.92
C ARG A 474 20.64 -4.06 16.02
N PRO A 475 21.48 -4.54 15.07
CA PRO A 475 22.85 -4.09 15.02
C PRO A 475 22.82 -2.57 14.95
N GLU A 476 23.68 -1.94 15.75
CA GLU A 476 23.88 -0.50 15.68
C GLU A 476 24.06 -0.11 14.21
N PRO A 477 23.42 0.96 13.71
CA PRO A 477 23.52 1.32 12.30
C PRO A 477 25.00 1.50 11.99
N GLN A 478 25.61 0.51 11.36
CA GLN A 478 26.96 0.61 10.87
C GLN A 478 26.93 1.81 9.93
N GLU A 479 27.67 2.85 10.29
CA GLU A 479 27.96 3.97 9.39
C GLU A 479 28.28 3.35 8.04
N ALA A 480 27.45 3.70 7.06
CA ALA A 480 27.55 3.16 5.73
C ALA A 480 28.95 3.47 5.22
N ALA A 481 29.79 2.44 5.23
CA ALA A 481 31.01 2.35 4.45
C ALA A 481 30.62 2.53 2.98
N GLU A 482 30.56 3.78 2.54
CA GLU A 482 31.50 4.31 1.55
C GLU A 482 32.32 3.21 0.85
N SER A 483 31.72 2.47 -0.10
CA SER A 483 32.48 1.68 -1.10
C SER A 483 31.67 0.99 -2.22
N GLU A 484 30.33 0.88 -2.18
CA GLU A 484 29.61 0.07 -3.21
C GLU A 484 28.99 0.82 -4.39
N ASP A 485 29.15 2.15 -4.54
CA ASP A 485 28.62 2.92 -5.70
C ASP A 485 29.72 3.59 -6.56
N ALA A 486 30.94 3.03 -6.58
CA ALA A 486 32.00 3.46 -7.49
C ALA A 486 32.47 2.30 -8.40
N THR A 487 31.62 1.85 -9.32
CA THR A 487 32.03 1.40 -10.68
C THR A 487 30.84 1.28 -11.62
#